data_AF-A0A356GG80-F1
#
_entry.id   AF-A0A356GG80-F1
#
_cell.length_a   1.000
_cell.length_b   1.000
_cell.length_c   1.000
_cell.angle_alpha   90.00
_cell.angle_beta   90.00
_cell.angle_gamma   90.00
#
_symmetry.space_group_name_H-M   'P 1'
#
loop_
_entity.id
_entity.type
_entity.pdbx_description
1 polymer ?
#
loop_
_entity_poly.entity_id
_entity_poly.type
_entity_poly.pdbx_seq_one_letter_code
_entity_poly.pdbx_strand_id
1 'polypeptide(L)'
;MYCASVFIRRCFFMQKNKKTKGGARIMRTALLRLTACAMMIALAIILCRLLGFPQTGAYRVEISFLPIAVVAMMFGPVWAGASYGIADLLGAAVTTGINPFITLCKVAFGAAMGFAFYKKKPGIIRTVVFYIVAGLVIDIGMMSLIFIYGFGYSVKAALGYRLIGFAVNTPVRILLMILTCKYLMPLISQYGKKLERGGGFASYANGFQAVPRLGLDRIRMLMALLGNPQDKLHCIHIAGTNGKGSVCAFAESILEAAGYRVGKYISPNLLCVNERITLCGKEISDSELNGLFRKIEKCSRKIEKKTGEQVSQFEIWTAAAFMYFAEHECDYVVLETGLGGEFDATNVISRNTMAVLTQIDLDHMKLLGDTVEKIAATKSKIIKAACESGVTVVTGQKQSVIDVIAVQAQACGTRLVVSGEAESEGFTGIYERFSYRGMEHLQSGLGGIYQAANACTAIEIALALNIDEKYIREGLSKAKNPARFEIIGENPTEIYDGAHNPNGIRALAASMERYFPNADRTVIFACMRDKDFMPSLHMLDDGRTKFIFTTVQNNERAMGAAELCEAAKAGGIAGEYRDDLKSAIAAAEKNSSLILICGSLYLYKDRF
;
A
#
# COMPACT_ATOMS: atom_id res chain seq x y z
N MET A 1 -12.44 9.68 32.01
CA MET A 1 -11.47 8.85 31.25
C MET A 1 -12.15 8.01 30.16
N TYR A 2 -13.23 7.27 30.48
CA TYR A 2 -14.03 6.54 29.48
C TYR A 2 -14.51 7.43 28.32
N CYS A 3 -15.11 8.60 28.60
CA CYS A 3 -15.55 9.53 27.54
C CYS A 3 -14.41 10.02 26.64
N ALA A 4 -13.22 10.30 27.22
CA ALA A 4 -12.04 10.67 26.44
C ALA A 4 -11.55 9.51 25.55
N SER A 5 -11.62 8.27 26.04
CA SER A 5 -11.25 7.08 25.26
C SER A 5 -12.24 6.76 24.12
N VAL A 6 -13.55 6.85 24.37
CA VAL A 6 -14.62 6.70 23.37
C VAL A 6 -14.52 7.80 22.31
N PHE A 7 -14.16 9.01 22.72
CA PHE A 7 -13.96 10.14 21.84
C PHE A 7 -12.73 9.99 20.95
N ILE A 8 -11.56 9.64 21.50
CA ILE A 8 -10.37 9.33 20.70
C ILE A 8 -10.71 8.24 19.68
N ARG A 9 -11.51 7.23 20.04
CA ARG A 9 -11.98 6.23 19.07
C ARG A 9 -12.88 6.83 17.98
N ARG A 10 -13.88 7.67 18.33
CA ARG A 10 -14.84 8.26 17.37
C ARG A 10 -14.25 9.33 16.44
N CYS A 11 -13.37 10.21 16.93
CA CYS A 11 -12.71 11.22 16.10
C CYS A 11 -11.86 10.57 15.00
N PHE A 12 -11.22 9.44 15.30
CA PHE A 12 -10.47 8.68 14.30
C PHE A 12 -11.36 7.77 13.43
N PHE A 13 -12.53 7.35 13.91
CA PHE A 13 -13.50 6.57 13.13
C PHE A 13 -14.20 7.42 12.04
N MET A 14 -14.55 8.68 12.33
CA MET A 14 -15.15 9.61 11.35
C MET A 14 -14.20 9.95 10.17
N GLN A 15 -12.93 9.57 10.25
CA GLN A 15 -11.94 9.82 9.21
C GLN A 15 -11.96 8.80 8.06
N LYS A 16 -12.63 7.65 8.21
CA LYS A 16 -12.68 6.59 7.18
C LYS A 16 -13.44 7.01 5.90
N ASN A 17 -14.24 8.09 5.93
CA ASN A 17 -15.26 8.34 4.91
C ASN A 17 -15.13 9.59 4.00
N LYS A 18 -14.04 10.38 4.01
CA LYS A 18 -13.93 11.53 3.05
C LYS A 18 -12.52 11.75 2.45
N LYS A 19 -12.46 11.66 1.11
CA LYS A 19 -11.35 11.98 0.18
C LYS A 19 -11.21 13.51 0.00
N THR A 20 -9.99 14.04 -0.28
CA THR A 20 -9.74 15.28 -1.06
C THR A 20 -8.23 15.64 -1.21
N LYS A 21 -7.91 16.42 -2.27
CA LYS A 21 -6.60 16.75 -2.89
C LYS A 21 -5.61 17.55 -1.99
N GLY A 22 -4.32 17.57 -2.40
CA GLY A 22 -3.13 17.95 -1.62
C GLY A 22 -3.13 19.28 -0.84
N GLY A 23 -3.82 20.32 -1.29
CA GLY A 23 -3.96 21.59 -0.53
C GLY A 23 -4.83 21.45 0.73
N ALA A 24 -5.72 20.46 0.79
CA ALA A 24 -6.63 20.23 1.90
C ALA A 24 -5.97 19.55 3.11
N ARG A 25 -4.72 19.06 3.01
CA ARG A 25 -4.07 18.27 4.07
C ARG A 25 -3.59 19.11 5.24
N ILE A 26 -3.03 20.29 4.98
CA ILE A 26 -2.64 21.26 6.02
C ILE A 26 -3.91 21.78 6.70
N MET A 27 -4.93 22.14 5.90
CA MET A 27 -6.23 22.60 6.39
C MET A 27 -6.95 21.53 7.21
N ARG A 28 -6.88 20.25 6.84
CA ARG A 28 -7.48 19.13 7.58
C ARG A 28 -6.74 18.81 8.87
N THR A 29 -5.41 18.92 8.89
CA THR A 29 -4.62 18.74 10.11
C THR A 29 -4.88 19.89 11.09
N ALA A 30 -4.97 21.12 10.58
CA ALA A 30 -5.36 22.30 11.35
C ALA A 30 -6.81 22.16 11.87
N LEU A 31 -7.76 21.77 11.02
CA LEU A 31 -9.16 21.55 11.39
C LEU A 31 -9.31 20.43 12.44
N LEU A 32 -8.49 19.38 12.35
CA LEU A 32 -8.50 18.30 13.34
C LEU A 32 -7.92 18.74 14.68
N ARG A 33 -6.84 19.54 14.68
CA ARG A 33 -6.33 20.18 15.90
C ARG A 33 -7.38 21.11 16.50
N LEU A 34 -8.03 21.94 15.68
CA LEU A 34 -9.05 22.88 16.12
C LEU A 34 -10.28 22.17 16.71
N THR A 35 -10.80 21.13 16.06
CA THR A 35 -11.95 20.36 16.55
C THR A 35 -11.62 19.60 17.83
N ALA A 36 -10.47 18.94 17.91
CA ALA A 36 -10.01 18.29 19.13
C ALA A 36 -9.85 19.29 20.28
N CYS A 37 -9.19 20.43 20.04
CA CYS A 37 -9.04 21.49 21.03
C CYS A 37 -10.41 22.06 21.46
N ALA A 38 -11.32 22.36 20.54
CA ALA A 38 -12.66 22.88 20.84
C ALA A 38 -13.47 21.92 21.75
N MET A 39 -13.36 20.61 21.52
CA MET A 39 -14.04 19.63 22.37
C MET A 39 -13.39 19.47 23.74
N MET A 40 -12.06 19.53 23.82
CA MET A 40 -11.36 19.51 25.11
C MET A 40 -11.60 20.80 25.91
N ILE A 41 -11.76 21.93 25.23
CA ILE A 41 -12.22 23.21 25.81
C ILE A 41 -13.63 23.03 26.39
N ALA A 42 -14.58 22.52 25.60
CA ALA A 42 -15.95 22.28 26.07
C ALA A 42 -15.97 21.33 27.27
N LEU A 43 -15.21 20.24 27.22
CA LEU A 43 -15.09 19.30 28.33
C LEU A 43 -14.42 19.95 29.56
N ALA A 44 -13.42 20.80 29.39
CA ALA A 44 -12.79 21.53 30.49
C ALA A 44 -13.81 22.47 31.17
N ILE A 45 -14.63 23.18 30.39
CA ILE A 45 -15.71 24.03 30.91
C ILE A 45 -16.74 23.20 31.66
N ILE A 46 -17.16 22.05 31.11
CA ILE A 46 -18.12 21.14 31.75
C ILE A 46 -17.55 20.58 33.07
N LEU A 47 -16.29 20.12 33.09
CA LEU A 47 -15.65 19.60 34.30
C LEU A 47 -15.44 20.68 35.36
N CYS A 48 -15.20 21.92 34.93
CA CYS A 48 -15.14 23.08 35.81
C CYS A 48 -16.48 23.32 36.54
N ARG A 49 -17.61 22.98 35.88
CA ARG A 49 -18.98 23.15 36.40
C ARG A 49 -19.51 21.95 37.20
N LEU A 50 -19.36 20.72 36.69
CA LEU A 50 -20.02 19.53 37.26
C LEU A 50 -19.35 19.00 38.53
N LEU A 51 -18.06 19.26 38.74
CA LEU A 51 -17.28 18.62 39.81
C LEU A 51 -16.59 19.64 40.75
N GLY A 52 -16.88 20.92 40.60
CA GLY A 52 -16.41 21.96 41.52
C GLY A 52 -17.31 22.08 42.74
N PHE A 53 -17.09 21.24 43.75
CA PHE A 53 -17.78 21.33 45.05
C PHE A 53 -16.82 21.82 46.15
N PRO A 54 -17.19 22.82 47.00
CA PRO A 54 -18.25 23.84 46.87
C PRO A 54 -17.79 25.09 46.07
N GLN A 55 -18.75 25.91 45.59
CA GLN A 55 -18.49 27.11 44.78
C GLN A 55 -18.10 28.37 45.57
N THR A 56 -18.01 28.31 46.90
CA THR A 56 -17.44 29.36 47.75
C THR A 56 -16.64 28.69 48.87
N GLY A 57 -15.34 29.01 48.96
CA GLY A 57 -14.42 28.48 49.99
C GLY A 57 -13.02 28.12 49.48
N ALA A 58 -12.04 28.05 50.39
CA ALA A 58 -10.61 27.86 50.12
C ALA A 58 -10.20 26.49 49.53
N TYR A 59 -11.16 25.57 49.33
CA TYR A 59 -10.90 24.13 49.14
C TYR A 59 -11.39 23.57 47.81
N ARG A 60 -11.46 24.39 46.75
CA ARG A 60 -11.92 23.94 45.43
C ARG A 60 -10.91 22.99 44.78
N VAL A 61 -11.32 21.75 44.50
CA VAL A 61 -10.54 20.79 43.70
C VAL A 61 -10.75 21.07 42.21
N GLU A 62 -9.69 21.46 41.52
CA GLU A 62 -9.75 21.79 40.09
C GLU A 62 -9.35 20.59 39.20
N ILE A 63 -10.31 20.07 38.44
CA ILE A 63 -10.12 18.94 37.50
C ILE A 63 -10.18 19.39 36.02
N SER A 64 -10.53 20.66 35.77
CA SER A 64 -10.62 21.27 34.43
C SER A 64 -9.31 21.25 33.64
N PHE A 65 -8.17 21.10 34.32
CA PHE A 65 -6.86 20.98 33.67
C PHE A 65 -6.69 19.65 32.91
N LEU A 66 -7.44 18.59 33.24
CA LEU A 66 -7.23 17.26 32.66
C LEU A 66 -7.44 17.23 31.13
N PRO A 67 -8.52 17.79 30.57
CA PRO A 67 -8.65 17.91 29.13
C PRO A 67 -7.51 18.72 28.49
N ILE A 68 -7.07 19.78 29.15
CA ILE A 68 -5.97 20.62 28.67
C ILE A 68 -4.64 19.86 28.71
N ALA A 69 -4.41 19.02 29.70
CA ALA A 69 -3.24 18.15 29.77
C ALA A 69 -3.18 17.18 28.57
N VAL A 70 -4.32 16.67 28.11
CA VAL A 70 -4.41 15.86 26.88
C VAL A 70 -4.02 16.69 25.66
N VAL A 71 -4.53 17.92 25.53
CA VAL A 71 -4.12 18.87 24.46
C VAL A 71 -2.61 19.13 24.52
N ALA A 72 -2.04 19.30 25.72
CA ALA A 72 -0.62 19.54 25.92
C ALA A 72 0.25 18.36 25.47
N MET A 73 -0.15 17.14 25.82
CA MET A 73 0.52 15.92 25.39
C MET A 73 0.40 15.68 23.87
N MET A 74 -0.71 16.08 23.25
CA MET A 74 -0.99 15.85 21.83
C MET A 74 -0.42 16.91 20.89
N PHE A 75 -0.49 18.19 21.26
CA PHE A 75 -0.31 19.32 20.34
C PHE A 75 0.72 20.36 20.80
N GLY A 76 1.27 20.21 22.01
CA GLY A 76 2.36 21.05 22.49
C GLY A 76 1.93 22.35 23.20
N PRO A 77 2.91 23.20 23.58
CA PRO A 77 2.71 24.33 24.48
C PRO A 77 1.77 25.41 23.93
N VAL A 78 1.88 25.76 22.65
CA VAL A 78 1.06 26.82 22.03
C VAL A 78 -0.42 26.46 22.07
N TRP A 79 -0.76 25.24 21.62
CA TRP A 79 -2.16 24.77 21.57
C TRP A 79 -2.75 24.56 22.95
N ALA A 80 -1.97 24.07 23.90
CA ALA A 80 -2.42 23.89 25.28
C ALA A 80 -2.67 25.23 25.98
N GLY A 81 -1.76 26.20 25.83
CA GLY A 81 -1.93 27.55 26.37
C GLY A 81 -3.17 28.24 25.81
N ALA A 82 -3.31 28.27 24.48
CA ALA A 82 -4.47 28.86 23.81
C ALA A 82 -5.78 28.17 24.24
N SER A 83 -5.81 26.83 24.28
CA SER A 83 -7.02 26.09 24.67
C SER A 83 -7.40 26.38 26.11
N TYR A 84 -6.43 26.46 27.03
CA TYR A 84 -6.76 26.75 28.43
C TYR A 84 -7.28 28.17 28.62
N GLY A 85 -6.67 29.15 27.95
CA GLY A 85 -7.14 30.53 27.96
C GLY A 85 -8.57 30.67 27.42
N ILE A 86 -8.86 30.03 26.29
CA ILE A 86 -10.22 30.05 25.71
C ILE A 86 -11.24 29.37 26.62
N ALA A 87 -10.87 28.23 27.24
CA ALA A 87 -11.74 27.55 28.19
C ALA A 87 -12.07 28.40 29.42
N ASP A 88 -11.09 29.14 29.92
CA ASP A 88 -11.27 30.07 31.03
C ASP A 88 -12.14 31.27 30.61
N LEU A 89 -11.83 31.91 29.48
CA LEU A 89 -12.57 33.06 28.95
C LEU A 89 -14.05 32.74 28.74
N LEU A 90 -14.34 31.63 28.05
CA LEU A 90 -15.72 31.18 27.78
C LEU A 90 -16.39 30.68 29.07
N GLY A 91 -15.66 30.01 29.96
CA GLY A 91 -16.18 29.61 31.26
C GLY A 91 -16.64 30.81 32.09
N ALA A 92 -15.76 31.80 32.22
CA ALA A 92 -15.94 33.01 33.02
C ALA A 92 -17.01 33.94 32.44
N ALA A 93 -17.06 34.10 31.11
CA ALA A 93 -18.08 34.89 30.40
C ALA A 93 -19.50 34.41 30.69
N VAL A 94 -19.68 33.11 30.95
CA VAL A 94 -20.99 32.53 31.22
C VAL A 94 -21.32 32.48 32.72
N THR A 95 -20.36 32.76 33.63
CA THR A 95 -20.58 32.53 35.08
C THR A 95 -20.28 33.70 36.00
N THR A 96 -19.17 34.40 35.82
CA THR A 96 -18.58 35.25 36.89
C THR A 96 -17.96 36.55 36.39
N GLY A 97 -17.99 36.81 35.08
CA GLY A 97 -17.30 37.93 34.45
C GLY A 97 -15.85 37.60 34.08
N ILE A 98 -15.37 38.19 32.98
CA ILE A 98 -14.03 37.93 32.43
C ILE A 98 -12.97 38.69 33.24
N ASN A 99 -11.94 37.99 33.73
CA ASN A 99 -10.74 38.63 34.30
C ASN A 99 -9.50 38.28 33.44
N PRO A 100 -8.95 39.26 32.69
CA PRO A 100 -7.86 39.00 31.74
C PRO A 100 -6.58 38.49 32.41
N PHE A 101 -6.32 38.85 33.67
CA PHE A 101 -5.12 38.39 34.39
C PHE A 101 -5.23 36.93 34.82
N ILE A 102 -6.44 36.48 35.21
CA ILE A 102 -6.70 35.07 35.53
C ILE A 102 -6.54 34.23 34.25
N THR A 103 -7.11 34.68 33.15
CA THR A 103 -6.99 34.02 31.85
C THR A 103 -5.53 33.92 31.40
N LEU A 104 -4.71 34.98 31.60
CA LEU A 104 -3.28 34.95 31.30
C LEU A 104 -2.54 33.88 32.11
N CYS A 105 -2.87 33.72 33.39
CA CYS A 105 -2.29 32.66 34.22
C CYS A 105 -2.68 31.26 33.72
N LYS A 106 -3.92 31.07 33.24
CA LYS A 106 -4.36 29.80 32.62
C LYS A 106 -3.62 29.50 31.32
N VAL A 107 -3.39 30.51 30.48
CA VAL A 107 -2.55 30.39 29.28
C VAL A 107 -1.13 29.95 29.64
N ALA A 108 -0.50 30.62 30.62
CA ALA A 108 0.84 30.29 31.08
C ALA A 108 0.92 28.86 31.62
N PHE A 109 -0.07 28.44 32.42
CA PHE A 109 -0.14 27.08 32.96
C PHE A 109 -0.30 26.01 31.86
N GLY A 110 -1.17 26.26 30.88
CA GLY A 110 -1.35 25.39 29.71
C GLY A 110 -0.07 25.25 28.88
N ALA A 111 0.63 26.36 28.62
CA ALA A 111 1.88 26.35 27.89
C ALA A 111 2.98 25.59 28.65
N ALA A 112 3.10 25.82 29.97
CA ALA A 112 4.06 25.11 30.82
C ALA A 112 3.82 23.58 30.81
N MET A 113 2.56 23.13 30.88
CA MET A 113 2.21 21.72 30.72
C MET A 113 2.68 21.16 29.38
N GLY A 114 2.51 21.92 28.28
CA GLY A 114 2.96 21.49 26.96
C GLY A 114 4.48 21.34 26.88
N PHE A 115 5.26 22.26 27.46
CA PHE A 115 6.72 22.13 27.53
C PHE A 115 7.18 20.91 28.34
N ALA A 116 6.46 20.60 29.42
CA ALA A 116 6.79 19.49 30.30
C ALA A 116 6.47 18.12 29.68
N PHE A 117 5.35 17.99 28.97
CA PHE A 117 4.80 16.68 28.60
C PHE A 117 4.66 16.39 27.10
N TYR A 118 4.82 17.37 26.22
CA TYR A 118 4.77 17.13 24.78
C TYR A 118 5.98 16.31 24.30
N LYS A 119 5.73 15.21 23.58
CA LYS A 119 6.74 14.28 23.05
C LYS A 119 7.71 13.67 24.08
N LYS A 120 7.42 13.82 25.36
CA LYS A 120 8.25 13.35 26.47
C LYS A 120 7.47 12.31 27.26
N LYS A 121 8.11 11.22 27.70
CA LYS A 121 7.45 10.24 28.61
C LYS A 121 7.19 10.90 29.98
N PRO A 122 5.95 11.12 30.43
CA PRO A 122 5.66 11.62 31.76
C PRO A 122 5.99 10.54 32.79
N GLY A 123 7.16 10.65 33.42
CA GLY A 123 7.49 9.87 34.61
C GLY A 123 6.92 10.53 35.86
N ILE A 124 6.74 9.76 36.94
CA ILE A 124 6.25 10.23 38.24
C ILE A 124 7.05 11.46 38.69
N ILE A 125 8.38 11.39 38.62
CA ILE A 125 9.30 12.48 39.00
C ILE A 125 9.00 13.76 38.20
N ARG A 126 8.86 13.65 36.87
CA ARG A 126 8.60 14.82 36.03
C ARG A 126 7.24 15.45 36.34
N THR A 127 6.22 14.63 36.61
CA THR A 127 4.89 15.09 36.99
C THR A 127 4.92 15.83 38.33
N VAL A 128 5.60 15.25 39.33
CA VAL A 128 5.74 15.86 40.67
C VAL A 128 6.48 17.20 40.58
N VAL A 129 7.66 17.22 39.94
CA VAL A 129 8.45 18.45 39.77
C VAL A 129 7.66 19.52 39.04
N PHE A 130 6.96 19.15 37.96
CA PHE A 130 6.15 20.11 37.21
C PHE A 130 5.08 20.77 38.08
N TYR A 131 4.24 20.00 38.77
CA TYR A 131 3.13 20.59 39.53
C TYR A 131 3.58 21.36 40.77
N ILE A 132 4.71 20.99 41.38
CA ILE A 132 5.31 21.78 42.45
C ILE A 132 5.80 23.13 41.92
N VAL A 133 6.63 23.12 40.85
CA VAL A 133 7.20 24.35 40.28
C VAL A 133 6.11 25.25 39.70
N ALA A 134 5.22 24.69 38.88
CA ALA A 134 4.12 25.45 38.28
C ALA A 134 3.16 26.00 39.34
N GLY A 135 2.88 25.26 40.41
CA GLY A 135 2.01 25.74 41.47
C GLY A 135 2.66 26.84 42.33
N LEU A 136 3.97 26.77 42.61
CA LEU A 136 4.67 27.86 43.30
C LEU A 136 4.71 29.14 42.45
N VAL A 137 5.08 29.03 41.18
CA VAL A 137 5.29 30.20 40.31
C VAL A 137 3.96 30.80 39.85
N ILE A 138 3.05 29.97 39.36
CA ILE A 138 1.82 30.44 38.71
C ILE A 138 0.67 30.52 39.72
N ASP A 139 0.42 29.45 40.48
CA ASP A 139 -0.74 29.41 41.38
C ASP A 139 -0.54 30.21 42.67
N ILE A 140 0.67 30.32 43.21
CA ILE A 140 0.95 31.16 44.37
C ILE A 140 1.45 32.52 43.89
N GLY A 141 2.56 32.58 43.13
CA GLY A 141 3.15 33.85 42.69
C GLY A 141 2.19 34.73 41.88
N MET A 142 1.88 34.32 40.65
CA MET A 142 1.10 35.17 39.73
C MET A 142 -0.34 35.42 40.22
N MET A 143 -1.02 34.39 40.74
CA MET A 143 -2.40 34.54 41.20
C MET A 143 -2.53 35.39 42.49
N SER A 144 -1.57 35.36 43.42
CA SER A 144 -1.64 36.21 44.61
C SER A 144 -1.60 37.70 44.27
N LEU A 145 -0.86 38.09 43.22
CA LEU A 145 -0.86 39.48 42.73
C LEU A 145 -2.26 39.91 42.27
N ILE A 146 -3.01 39.02 41.61
CA ILE A 146 -4.37 39.31 41.17
C ILE A 146 -5.30 39.53 42.37
N PHE A 147 -5.15 38.77 43.45
CA PHE A 147 -5.96 38.95 44.66
C PHE A 147 -5.63 40.25 45.40
N ILE A 148 -4.35 40.63 45.43
CA ILE A 148 -3.90 41.87 46.06
C ILE A 148 -4.41 43.08 45.28
N TYR A 149 -4.09 43.16 43.99
CA TYR A 149 -4.37 44.35 43.17
C TYR A 149 -5.77 44.36 42.56
N GLY A 150 -6.34 43.19 42.26
CA GLY A 150 -7.64 43.06 41.61
C GLY A 150 -8.81 42.94 42.59
N PHE A 151 -8.57 42.47 43.81
CA PHE A 151 -9.63 42.23 44.81
C PHE A 151 -9.36 42.88 46.19
N GLY A 152 -8.26 43.62 46.35
CA GLY A 152 -7.96 44.38 47.56
C GLY A 152 -7.53 43.55 48.78
N TYR A 153 -7.07 42.31 48.58
CA TYR A 153 -6.63 41.45 49.68
C TYR A 153 -5.28 41.94 50.23
N SER A 154 -5.08 41.82 51.55
CA SER A 154 -3.74 42.00 52.12
C SER A 154 -2.79 40.91 51.61
N VAL A 155 -1.50 41.22 51.49
CA VAL A 155 -0.47 40.27 51.02
C VAL A 155 -0.51 38.96 51.81
N LYS A 156 -0.67 39.04 53.14
CA LYS A 156 -0.76 37.87 54.02
C LYS A 156 -2.01 37.03 53.74
N ALA A 157 -3.16 37.67 53.54
CA ALA A 157 -4.41 36.97 53.24
C ALA A 157 -4.38 36.30 51.86
N ALA A 158 -3.86 36.99 50.84
CA ALA A 158 -3.74 36.45 49.48
C ALA A 158 -2.77 35.26 49.42
N LEU A 159 -1.62 35.34 50.08
CA LEU A 159 -0.66 34.22 50.13
C LEU A 159 -1.21 33.05 50.95
N GLY A 160 -1.81 33.30 52.11
CA GLY A 160 -2.41 32.26 52.96
C GLY A 160 -3.49 31.46 52.23
N TYR A 161 -4.39 32.16 51.52
CA TYR A 161 -5.46 31.51 50.75
C TYR A 161 -4.91 30.63 49.61
N ARG A 162 -3.87 31.11 48.90
CA ARG A 162 -3.27 30.37 47.78
C ARG A 162 -2.40 29.21 48.24
N LEU A 163 -1.73 29.32 49.39
CA LEU A 163 -0.97 28.22 49.99
C LEU A 163 -1.89 27.05 50.38
N ILE A 164 -3.04 27.33 50.99
CA ILE A 164 -4.05 26.30 51.31
C ILE A 164 -4.54 25.63 50.02
N GLY A 165 -4.91 26.43 49.02
CA GLY A 165 -5.34 25.92 47.72
C GLY A 165 -4.27 25.06 47.02
N PHE A 166 -3.00 25.45 47.11
CA PHE A 166 -1.86 24.70 46.57
C PHE A 166 -1.65 23.37 47.30
N ALA A 167 -1.69 23.36 48.64
CA ALA A 167 -1.52 22.17 49.45
C ALA A 167 -2.61 21.11 49.16
N VAL A 168 -3.84 21.54 48.89
CA VAL A 168 -4.96 20.65 48.57
C VAL A 168 -4.93 20.19 47.11
N ASN A 169 -4.71 21.11 46.15
CA ASN A 169 -4.84 20.77 44.73
C ASN A 169 -3.63 20.03 44.16
N THR A 170 -2.42 20.29 44.66
CA THR A 170 -1.19 19.74 44.07
C THR A 170 -1.13 18.20 44.16
N PRO A 171 -1.39 17.55 45.31
CA PRO A 171 -1.43 16.09 45.39
C PRO A 171 -2.48 15.48 44.45
N VAL A 172 -3.67 16.09 44.39
CA VAL A 172 -4.77 15.63 43.53
C VAL A 172 -4.40 15.75 42.05
N ARG A 173 -3.82 16.88 41.64
CA ARG A 173 -3.36 17.10 40.26
C ARG A 173 -2.28 16.10 39.84
N ILE A 174 -1.31 15.83 40.73
CA ILE A 174 -0.26 14.83 40.50
C ILE A 174 -0.88 13.44 40.31
N LEU A 175 -1.76 13.01 41.22
CA LEU A 175 -2.42 11.70 41.14
C LEU A 175 -3.23 11.55 39.85
N LEU A 176 -4.08 12.53 39.54
CA LEU A 176 -4.93 12.50 38.35
C LEU A 176 -4.12 12.55 37.06
N MET A 177 -3.00 13.28 37.03
CA MET A 177 -2.10 13.29 35.89
C MET A 177 -1.41 11.93 35.71
N ILE A 178 -0.96 11.29 36.79
CA ILE A 178 -0.36 9.93 36.74
C ILE A 178 -1.38 8.93 36.18
N LEU A 179 -2.62 8.95 36.66
CA LEU A 179 -3.69 8.08 36.16
C LEU A 179 -3.99 8.37 34.68
N THR A 180 -4.08 9.65 34.32
CA THR A 180 -4.29 10.07 32.93
C THR A 180 -3.18 9.53 32.03
N CYS A 181 -1.92 9.66 32.45
CA CYS A 181 -0.79 9.10 31.71
C CYS A 181 -0.87 7.57 31.63
N LYS A 182 -1.14 6.86 32.73
CA LYS A 182 -1.20 5.39 32.75
C LYS A 182 -2.23 4.82 31.76
N TYR A 183 -3.41 5.43 31.67
CA TYR A 183 -4.52 4.87 30.91
C TYR A 183 -4.74 5.50 29.53
N LEU A 184 -4.43 6.79 29.35
CA LEU A 184 -4.56 7.44 28.05
C LEU A 184 -3.30 7.39 27.20
N MET A 185 -2.10 7.18 27.78
CA MET A 185 -0.87 7.15 26.98
C MET A 185 -0.80 6.02 25.95
N PRO A 186 -1.28 4.79 26.21
CA PRO A 186 -1.34 3.76 25.18
C PRO A 186 -2.22 4.19 23.99
N LEU A 187 -3.36 4.81 24.27
CA LEU A 187 -4.27 5.38 23.26
C LEU A 187 -3.61 6.57 22.53
N ILE A 188 -3.08 7.55 23.26
CA ILE A 188 -2.40 8.72 22.68
C ILE A 188 -1.16 8.30 21.88
N SER A 189 -0.46 7.22 22.26
CA SER A 189 0.65 6.68 21.48
C SER A 189 0.14 5.98 20.22
N GLN A 190 -0.91 5.16 20.31
CA GLN A 190 -1.54 4.49 19.19
C GLN A 190 -2.08 5.49 18.15
N TYR A 191 -2.71 6.56 18.63
CA TYR A 191 -3.39 7.57 17.81
C TYR A 191 -2.49 8.77 17.44
N GLY A 192 -1.57 9.16 18.32
CA GLY A 192 -0.51 10.12 18.06
C GLY A 192 0.50 9.59 17.06
N LYS A 193 0.85 8.30 17.13
CA LYS A 193 1.54 7.63 16.02
C LYS A 193 0.71 7.63 14.75
N LYS A 194 -0.63 7.59 14.77
CA LYS A 194 -1.46 7.73 13.54
C LYS A 194 -1.54 9.16 13.01
N LEU A 195 -1.42 10.17 13.88
CA LEU A 195 -1.32 11.59 13.49
C LEU A 195 0.06 11.96 12.94
N GLU A 196 1.13 11.35 13.46
CA GLU A 196 2.48 11.44 12.88
C GLU A 196 2.69 10.47 11.70
N ARG A 197 2.01 9.30 11.69
CA ARG A 197 1.92 8.33 10.58
C ARG A 197 0.75 8.62 9.64
N GLY A 198 0.37 9.88 9.50
CA GLY A 198 -0.19 10.37 8.26
C GLY A 198 0.90 11.12 7.51
N GLY A 199 1.85 10.52 6.80
CA GLY A 199 2.13 9.14 6.42
C GLY A 199 3.58 9.20 5.94
N GLY A 200 4.45 8.37 6.50
CA GLY A 200 5.86 8.35 6.10
C GLY A 200 5.98 7.98 4.61
N PHE A 201 7.11 8.34 3.98
CA PHE A 201 7.36 8.06 2.57
C PHE A 201 7.10 6.58 2.20
N ALA A 202 7.42 5.64 3.09
CA ALA A 202 7.09 4.23 2.92
C ALA A 202 5.57 3.96 2.81
N SER A 203 4.73 4.62 3.61
CA SER A 203 3.27 4.50 3.50
C SER A 203 2.72 5.16 2.24
N TYR A 204 3.38 6.22 1.74
CA TYR A 204 3.06 6.79 0.44
C TYR A 204 3.43 5.83 -0.69
N ALA A 205 4.66 5.30 -0.67
CA ALA A 205 5.18 4.34 -1.65
C ALA A 205 4.34 3.05 -1.70
N ASN A 206 3.84 2.60 -0.55
CA ASN A 206 2.99 1.42 -0.42
C ASN A 206 1.49 1.73 -0.59
N GLY A 207 1.13 2.99 -0.83
CA GLY A 207 -0.25 3.36 -1.10
C GLY A 207 -0.74 2.81 -2.44
N PHE A 208 -2.02 3.00 -2.73
CA PHE A 208 -2.59 2.67 -4.03
C PHE A 208 -2.71 3.93 -4.90
N GLN A 209 -2.07 3.96 -6.06
CA GLN A 209 -2.20 5.04 -7.04
C GLN A 209 -3.23 4.64 -8.11
N ALA A 210 -4.40 5.27 -8.07
CA ALA A 210 -5.53 4.95 -8.94
C ALA A 210 -5.36 5.37 -10.41
N VAL A 211 -4.39 6.24 -10.72
CA VAL A 211 -4.15 6.73 -12.09
C VAL A 211 -2.65 6.69 -12.40
N PRO A 212 -2.22 5.91 -13.42
CA PRO A 212 -0.84 5.92 -13.90
C PRO A 212 -0.46 7.34 -14.34
N ARG A 213 0.70 7.81 -13.87
CA ARG A 213 1.29 9.06 -14.37
C ARG A 213 2.35 8.70 -15.40
N LEU A 214 2.01 8.87 -16.67
CA LEU A 214 2.94 8.62 -17.77
C LEU A 214 4.04 9.70 -17.78
N GLY A 215 5.21 9.33 -18.31
CA GLY A 215 6.36 10.21 -18.50
C GLY A 215 7.60 9.72 -17.77
N LEU A 216 8.78 9.94 -18.38
CA LEU A 216 10.06 9.47 -17.84
C LEU A 216 10.84 10.55 -17.08
N ASP A 217 10.42 11.81 -17.14
CA ASP A 217 11.25 12.93 -16.63
C ASP A 217 11.51 12.84 -15.12
N ARG A 218 10.47 12.50 -14.34
CA ARG A 218 10.59 12.34 -12.88
C ARG A 218 11.51 11.20 -12.49
N ILE A 219 11.36 10.03 -13.13
CA ILE A 219 12.23 8.87 -12.85
C ILE A 219 13.66 9.12 -13.31
N ARG A 220 13.88 9.78 -14.46
CA ARG A 220 15.22 10.19 -14.92
C ARG A 220 15.90 11.12 -13.91
N MET A 221 15.19 12.14 -13.43
CA MET A 221 15.70 13.04 -12.39
C MET A 221 16.00 12.29 -11.09
N LEU A 222 15.15 11.32 -10.71
CA LEU A 222 15.35 10.50 -9.53
C LEU A 222 16.59 9.61 -9.66
N MET A 223 16.76 8.93 -10.79
CA MET A 223 17.93 8.08 -11.07
C MET A 223 19.22 8.90 -11.08
N ALA A 224 19.22 10.08 -11.70
CA ALA A 224 20.37 10.97 -11.70
C ALA A 224 20.78 11.39 -10.28
N LEU A 225 19.82 11.69 -9.39
CA LEU A 225 20.10 12.01 -7.99
C LEU A 225 20.58 10.81 -7.16
N LEU A 226 20.25 9.59 -7.59
CA LEU A 226 20.63 8.33 -6.94
C LEU A 226 21.94 7.74 -7.52
N GLY A 227 22.59 8.43 -8.46
CA GLY A 227 23.85 7.98 -9.06
C GLY A 227 23.69 6.95 -10.19
N ASN A 228 22.53 6.94 -10.84
CA ASN A 228 22.21 6.08 -11.98
C ASN A 228 22.50 4.58 -11.75
N PRO A 229 21.93 3.95 -10.70
CA PRO A 229 22.16 2.53 -10.42
C PRO A 229 21.73 1.62 -11.58
N GLN A 230 20.71 2.03 -12.34
CA GLN A 230 20.18 1.29 -13.48
C GLN A 230 21.19 1.11 -14.63
N ASP A 231 22.19 2.00 -14.75
CA ASP A 231 23.17 1.95 -15.85
C ASP A 231 24.22 0.84 -15.63
N LYS A 232 24.25 0.24 -14.42
CA LYS A 232 25.15 -0.86 -14.05
C LYS A 232 24.52 -2.24 -14.22
N LEU A 233 23.27 -2.31 -14.67
CA LEU A 233 22.47 -3.54 -14.67
C LEU A 233 22.32 -4.12 -16.07
N HIS A 234 22.37 -5.45 -16.14
CA HIS A 234 22.11 -6.24 -17.34
C HIS A 234 20.64 -6.68 -17.36
N CYS A 235 19.77 -5.80 -17.85
CA CYS A 235 18.32 -5.99 -17.78
C CYS A 235 17.78 -6.80 -18.96
N ILE A 236 17.09 -7.91 -18.68
CA ILE A 236 16.17 -8.57 -19.61
C ILE A 236 14.80 -7.91 -19.40
N HIS A 237 14.44 -7.01 -20.30
CA HIS A 237 13.28 -6.13 -20.14
C HIS A 237 12.05 -6.74 -20.82
N ILE A 238 11.01 -7.04 -20.03
CA ILE A 238 9.85 -7.82 -20.47
C ILE A 238 8.58 -6.95 -20.45
N ALA A 239 7.94 -6.80 -21.61
CA ALA A 239 6.65 -6.15 -21.75
C ALA A 239 5.65 -7.06 -22.48
N GLY A 240 4.36 -6.71 -22.37
CA GLY A 240 3.27 -7.49 -22.95
C GLY A 240 1.95 -7.25 -22.23
N THR A 241 0.87 -7.79 -22.78
CA THR A 241 -0.45 -7.75 -22.14
C THR A 241 -0.59 -8.94 -21.19
N ASN A 242 -0.40 -10.16 -21.68
CA ASN A 242 -0.46 -11.39 -20.89
C ASN A 242 0.87 -12.16 -20.94
N GLY A 243 1.15 -12.98 -19.94
CA GLY A 243 2.33 -13.86 -19.91
C GLY A 243 3.62 -13.25 -19.35
N LYS A 244 3.69 -11.92 -19.15
CA LYS A 244 4.87 -11.21 -18.59
C LYS A 244 5.46 -11.91 -17.36
N GLY A 245 4.68 -11.99 -16.27
CA GLY A 245 5.12 -12.64 -15.03
C GLY A 245 5.52 -14.11 -15.20
N SER A 246 4.87 -14.87 -16.09
CA SER A 246 5.25 -16.27 -16.36
C SER A 246 6.59 -16.36 -17.07
N VAL A 247 6.82 -15.54 -18.11
CA VAL A 247 8.11 -15.48 -18.80
C VAL A 247 9.20 -14.98 -17.85
N CYS A 248 8.89 -14.01 -16.98
CA CYS A 248 9.82 -13.59 -15.92
C CYS A 248 10.19 -14.76 -14.99
N ALA A 249 9.22 -15.57 -14.55
CA ALA A 249 9.46 -16.71 -13.67
C ALA A 249 10.28 -17.82 -14.34
N PHE A 250 10.01 -18.13 -15.61
CA PHE A 250 10.83 -19.08 -16.37
C PHE A 250 12.25 -18.54 -16.58
N ALA A 251 12.40 -17.29 -17.02
CA ALA A 251 13.71 -16.69 -17.26
C ALA A 251 14.56 -16.64 -15.97
N GLU A 252 13.96 -16.22 -14.86
CA GLU A 252 14.62 -16.24 -13.54
C GLU A 252 15.06 -17.66 -13.18
N SER A 253 14.16 -18.65 -13.24
CA SER A 253 14.48 -20.02 -12.83
C SER A 253 15.53 -20.69 -13.73
N ILE A 254 15.56 -20.40 -15.04
CA ILE A 254 16.58 -20.92 -15.97
C ILE A 254 17.94 -20.30 -15.68
N LEU A 255 18.00 -18.99 -15.48
CA LEU A 255 19.25 -18.28 -15.20
C LEU A 255 19.81 -18.65 -13.83
N GLU A 256 18.96 -18.83 -12.82
CA GLU A 256 19.37 -19.34 -11.51
C GLU A 256 19.90 -20.77 -11.59
N ALA A 257 19.24 -21.65 -12.36
CA ALA A 257 19.74 -23.01 -12.60
C ALA A 257 21.13 -23.00 -13.27
N ALA A 258 21.38 -22.05 -14.16
CA ALA A 258 22.68 -21.83 -14.79
C ALA A 258 23.73 -21.17 -13.86
N GLY A 259 23.37 -20.85 -12.62
CA GLY A 259 24.29 -20.33 -11.60
C GLY A 259 24.42 -18.80 -11.56
N TYR A 260 23.58 -18.07 -12.30
CA TYR A 260 23.59 -16.60 -12.27
C TYR A 260 22.89 -16.04 -11.03
N ARG A 261 23.38 -14.88 -10.57
CA ARG A 261 22.72 -14.07 -9.56
C ARG A 261 21.66 -13.19 -10.20
N VAL A 262 20.41 -13.62 -10.10
CA VAL A 262 19.29 -12.98 -10.79
C VAL A 262 18.51 -12.07 -9.85
N GLY A 263 18.39 -10.80 -10.21
CA GLY A 263 17.39 -9.90 -9.66
C GLY A 263 16.10 -9.98 -10.47
N LYS A 264 14.93 -9.96 -9.83
CA LYS A 264 13.64 -9.91 -10.53
C LYS A 264 12.76 -8.82 -9.96
N TYR A 265 12.22 -7.98 -10.85
CA TYR A 265 11.26 -6.94 -10.51
C TYR A 265 9.93 -7.17 -11.23
N ILE A 266 8.86 -7.35 -10.45
CA ILE A 266 7.51 -7.66 -10.95
C ILE A 266 6.44 -6.69 -10.42
N SER A 267 5.30 -6.64 -11.11
CA SER A 267 4.12 -5.93 -10.62
C SER A 267 2.79 -6.47 -11.17
N PRO A 268 1.68 -6.43 -10.41
CA PRO A 268 1.58 -6.05 -8.99
C PRO A 268 2.14 -7.16 -8.07
N ASN A 269 2.03 -6.96 -6.76
CA ASN A 269 2.29 -8.00 -5.77
C ASN A 269 0.99 -8.70 -5.34
N LEU A 270 1.10 -9.92 -4.81
CA LEU A 270 -0.02 -10.77 -4.39
C LEU A 270 -0.30 -10.67 -2.89
N LEU A 271 0.63 -11.07 -2.02
CA LEU A 271 0.41 -11.15 -0.56
C LEU A 271 1.03 -9.94 0.16
N CYS A 272 2.29 -9.66 -0.13
CA CYS A 272 3.09 -8.60 0.48
C CYS A 272 3.86 -7.79 -0.57
N VAL A 273 4.30 -6.58 -0.21
CA VAL A 273 4.92 -5.66 -1.19
C VAL A 273 6.35 -6.05 -1.57
N ASN A 274 7.00 -6.88 -0.75
CA ASN A 274 8.39 -7.30 -0.90
C ASN A 274 8.57 -8.24 -2.10
N GLU A 275 7.53 -9.00 -2.46
CA GLU A 275 7.43 -9.82 -3.68
C GLU A 275 7.81 -9.08 -4.96
N ARG A 276 7.68 -7.75 -4.97
CA ARG A 276 8.05 -6.95 -6.15
C ARG A 276 9.54 -7.01 -6.45
N ILE A 277 10.39 -7.24 -5.46
CA ILE A 277 11.85 -7.22 -5.60
C ILE A 277 12.40 -8.51 -4.99
N THR A 278 12.83 -9.43 -5.85
CA THR A 278 13.45 -10.70 -5.44
C THR A 278 14.88 -10.80 -5.95
N LEU A 279 15.74 -11.45 -5.17
CA LEU A 279 17.11 -11.81 -5.52
C LEU A 279 17.27 -13.32 -5.33
N CYS A 280 17.57 -14.05 -6.40
CA CYS A 280 17.68 -15.51 -6.39
C CYS A 280 16.47 -16.18 -5.72
N GLY A 281 15.27 -15.81 -6.15
CA GLY A 281 13.99 -16.26 -5.58
C GLY A 281 13.65 -15.77 -4.17
N LYS A 282 14.50 -14.99 -3.50
CA LYS A 282 14.26 -14.47 -2.14
C LYS A 282 13.79 -13.02 -2.16
N GLU A 283 12.68 -12.74 -1.48
CA GLU A 283 12.14 -11.39 -1.34
C GLU A 283 13.08 -10.47 -0.55
N ILE A 284 13.13 -9.18 -0.93
CA ILE A 284 13.84 -8.15 -0.17
C ILE A 284 13.31 -8.05 1.27
N SER A 285 14.19 -7.88 2.26
CA SER A 285 13.74 -7.69 3.65
C SER A 285 13.12 -6.31 3.88
N ASP A 286 12.21 -6.21 4.86
CA ASP A 286 11.67 -4.92 5.30
C ASP A 286 12.77 -3.92 5.72
N SER A 287 13.85 -4.41 6.33
CA SER A 287 14.99 -3.57 6.76
C SER A 287 15.69 -2.92 5.57
N GLU A 288 15.99 -3.71 4.54
CA GLU A 288 16.67 -3.25 3.32
C GLU A 288 15.76 -2.29 2.55
N LEU A 289 14.50 -2.69 2.34
CA LEU A 289 13.52 -1.86 1.65
C LEU A 289 13.33 -0.50 2.33
N ASN A 290 13.20 -0.48 3.65
CA ASN A 290 13.11 0.77 4.41
C ASN A 290 14.39 1.60 4.32
N GLY A 291 15.56 0.96 4.19
CA GLY A 291 16.84 1.61 3.91
C GLY A 291 16.82 2.35 2.58
N LEU A 292 16.38 1.69 1.51
CA LEU A 292 16.23 2.25 0.16
C LEU A 292 15.22 3.40 0.16
N PHE A 293 14.04 3.21 0.76
CA PHE A 293 13.02 4.26 0.86
C PHE A 293 13.52 5.53 1.55
N ARG A 294 14.35 5.43 2.59
CA ARG A 294 14.96 6.63 3.22
C ARG A 294 15.90 7.39 2.27
N LYS A 295 16.65 6.68 1.42
CA LYS A 295 17.52 7.30 0.41
C LYS A 295 16.68 8.00 -0.68
N ILE A 296 15.65 7.31 -1.16
CA ILE A 296 14.74 7.81 -2.22
C ILE A 296 13.92 9.01 -1.72
N GLU A 297 13.43 8.99 -0.47
CA GLU A 297 12.65 10.09 0.11
C GLU A 297 13.40 11.42 0.04
N LYS A 298 14.70 11.41 0.35
CA LYS A 298 15.54 12.62 0.31
C LYS A 298 15.63 13.19 -1.11
N CYS A 299 15.73 12.33 -2.12
CA CYS A 299 15.81 12.72 -3.52
C CYS A 299 14.44 13.17 -4.07
N SER A 300 13.38 12.43 -3.73
CA SER A 300 11.99 12.78 -4.06
C SER A 300 11.63 14.19 -3.60
N ARG A 301 12.00 14.59 -2.37
CA ARG A 301 11.75 15.94 -1.85
C ARG A 301 12.47 17.04 -2.64
N LYS A 302 13.64 16.75 -3.22
CA LYS A 302 14.37 17.70 -4.09
C LYS A 302 13.64 17.88 -5.43
N ILE A 303 13.13 16.79 -6.00
CA ILE A 303 12.38 16.80 -7.27
C ILE A 303 11.07 17.59 -7.08
N GLU A 304 10.32 17.31 -6.01
CA GLU A 304 9.08 18.02 -5.71
C GLU A 304 9.29 19.53 -5.56
N LYS A 305 10.36 19.95 -4.88
CA LYS A 305 10.72 21.37 -4.77
C LYS A 305 11.05 22.02 -6.12
N LYS A 306 11.68 21.28 -7.04
CA LYS A 306 12.11 21.80 -8.34
C LYS A 306 10.98 21.83 -9.38
N THR A 307 10.11 20.82 -9.35
CA THR A 307 9.10 20.59 -10.41
C THR A 307 7.68 20.87 -9.96
N GLY A 308 7.42 20.98 -8.66
CA GLY A 308 6.07 20.99 -8.10
C GLY A 308 5.40 19.62 -8.10
N GLU A 309 6.06 18.57 -8.60
CA GLU A 309 5.51 17.22 -8.73
C GLU A 309 6.23 16.21 -7.84
N GLN A 310 5.43 15.37 -7.18
CA GLN A 310 5.93 14.17 -6.49
C GLN A 310 6.17 13.04 -7.49
N VAL A 311 7.28 12.30 -7.27
CA VAL A 311 7.52 11.01 -7.91
C VAL A 311 6.42 10.03 -7.56
N SER A 312 5.97 9.26 -8.54
CA SER A 312 4.89 8.29 -8.40
C SER A 312 5.32 7.09 -7.56
N GLN A 313 4.36 6.33 -7.04
CA GLN A 313 4.66 5.12 -6.26
C GLN A 313 5.43 4.10 -7.10
N PHE A 314 5.04 3.91 -8.36
CA PHE A 314 5.70 2.99 -9.27
C PHE A 314 7.14 3.42 -9.60
N GLU A 315 7.37 4.73 -9.76
CA GLU A 315 8.72 5.29 -9.93
C GLU A 315 9.60 5.03 -8.69
N ILE A 316 9.04 5.15 -7.48
CA ILE A 316 9.76 4.87 -6.23
C ILE A 316 10.14 3.39 -6.12
N TRP A 317 9.23 2.48 -6.46
CA TRP A 317 9.51 1.04 -6.44
C TRP A 317 10.54 0.63 -7.48
N THR A 318 10.44 1.18 -8.69
CA THR A 318 11.41 0.96 -9.76
C THR A 318 12.80 1.45 -9.33
N ALA A 319 12.88 2.64 -8.71
CA ALA A 319 14.12 3.16 -8.15
C ALA A 319 14.71 2.25 -7.07
N ALA A 320 13.88 1.75 -6.16
CA ALA A 320 14.31 0.83 -5.11
C ALA A 320 14.86 -0.47 -5.70
N ALA A 321 14.18 -1.06 -6.70
CA ALA A 321 14.63 -2.26 -7.38
C ALA A 321 16.01 -2.07 -8.02
N PHE A 322 16.21 -1.00 -8.80
CA PHE A 322 17.52 -0.74 -9.42
C PHE A 322 18.63 -0.52 -8.39
N MET A 323 18.35 0.22 -7.31
CA MET A 323 19.33 0.37 -6.23
C MET A 323 19.67 -0.97 -5.59
N TYR A 324 18.67 -1.80 -5.29
CA TYR A 324 18.85 -3.09 -4.64
C TYR A 324 19.70 -4.04 -5.49
N PHE A 325 19.38 -4.18 -6.78
CA PHE A 325 20.11 -5.08 -7.67
C PHE A 325 21.54 -4.60 -7.94
N ALA A 326 21.74 -3.28 -8.02
CA ALA A 326 23.08 -2.71 -8.20
C ALA A 326 23.94 -2.86 -6.93
N GLU A 327 23.34 -2.74 -5.74
CA GLU A 327 24.02 -2.99 -4.45
C GLU A 327 24.41 -4.48 -4.27
N HIS A 328 23.68 -5.40 -4.91
CA HIS A 328 23.92 -6.84 -4.83
C HIS A 328 24.68 -7.42 -6.04
N GLU A 329 25.11 -6.58 -6.99
CA GLU A 329 25.89 -6.98 -8.17
C GLU A 329 25.23 -8.16 -8.91
N CYS A 330 23.95 -8.00 -9.29
CA CYS A 330 23.23 -9.02 -10.05
C CYS A 330 23.86 -9.20 -11.44
N ASP A 331 24.04 -10.45 -11.86
CA ASP A 331 24.52 -10.79 -13.20
C ASP A 331 23.48 -10.45 -14.26
N TYR A 332 22.20 -10.71 -13.96
CA TYR A 332 21.06 -10.34 -14.79
C TYR A 332 19.92 -9.80 -13.93
N VAL A 333 19.13 -8.90 -14.51
CA VAL A 333 17.88 -8.41 -13.92
C VAL A 333 16.71 -8.72 -14.86
N VAL A 334 15.79 -9.57 -14.43
CA VAL A 334 14.52 -9.82 -15.10
C VAL A 334 13.55 -8.70 -14.72
N LEU A 335 13.31 -7.78 -15.65
CA LEU A 335 12.62 -6.51 -15.40
C LEU A 335 11.25 -6.50 -16.08
N GLU A 336 10.16 -6.65 -15.32
CA GLU A 336 8.80 -6.56 -15.85
C GLU A 336 8.35 -5.09 -15.96
N THR A 337 7.77 -4.71 -17.10
CA THR A 337 7.06 -3.41 -17.22
C THR A 337 5.76 -3.41 -16.41
N GLY A 338 5.45 -2.30 -15.75
CA GLY A 338 4.17 -2.14 -15.07
C GLY A 338 3.01 -1.89 -16.03
N LEU A 339 3.15 -0.90 -16.92
CA LEU A 339 2.12 -0.53 -17.89
C LEU A 339 2.74 -0.02 -19.20
N GLY A 340 2.29 -0.58 -20.32
CA GLY A 340 2.75 -0.16 -21.64
C GLY A 340 4.21 -0.58 -21.86
N GLY A 341 5.07 0.39 -22.12
CA GLY A 341 6.51 0.21 -22.33
C GLY A 341 7.21 1.56 -22.46
N GLU A 342 6.83 2.36 -23.46
CA GLU A 342 7.43 3.67 -23.78
C GLU A 342 7.63 4.59 -22.57
N PHE A 343 6.57 4.81 -21.81
CA PHE A 343 6.55 5.72 -20.66
C PHE A 343 6.50 4.99 -19.32
N ASP A 344 6.79 3.68 -19.32
CA ASP A 344 6.89 2.91 -18.09
C ASP A 344 8.17 3.30 -17.32
N ALA A 345 8.10 3.40 -15.99
CA ALA A 345 9.26 3.82 -15.20
C ALA A 345 10.48 2.91 -15.39
N THR A 346 10.26 1.63 -15.70
CA THR A 346 11.35 0.67 -15.98
C THR A 346 12.09 0.99 -17.27
N ASN A 347 11.46 1.72 -18.20
CA ASN A 347 12.06 2.15 -19.47
C ASN A 347 13.02 3.34 -19.36
N VAL A 348 13.34 3.76 -18.13
CA VAL A 348 14.42 4.74 -17.84
C VAL A 348 15.80 4.21 -18.23
N ILE A 349 15.97 2.89 -18.34
CA ILE A 349 17.21 2.27 -18.79
C ILE A 349 17.56 2.72 -20.23
N SER A 350 18.84 3.06 -20.44
CA SER A 350 19.37 3.49 -21.73
C SER A 350 19.83 2.30 -22.60
N ARG A 351 20.22 1.20 -21.94
CA ARG A 351 20.65 -0.08 -22.52
C ARG A 351 19.88 -1.23 -21.87
N ASN A 352 19.80 -2.36 -22.55
CA ASN A 352 19.29 -3.60 -21.97
C ASN A 352 20.07 -4.79 -22.52
N THR A 353 20.02 -5.92 -21.82
CA THR A 353 20.56 -7.17 -22.34
C THR A 353 19.70 -7.69 -23.49
N MET A 354 18.39 -7.58 -23.33
CA MET A 354 17.40 -8.04 -24.28
C MET A 354 16.05 -7.35 -24.03
N ALA A 355 15.31 -7.08 -25.10
CA ALA A 355 13.89 -6.76 -25.03
C ALA A 355 13.06 -8.00 -25.35
N VAL A 356 12.05 -8.27 -24.52
CA VAL A 356 11.15 -9.42 -24.67
C VAL A 356 9.71 -8.93 -24.68
N LEU A 357 8.97 -9.26 -25.73
CA LEU A 357 7.57 -8.89 -25.89
C LEU A 357 6.70 -10.15 -25.84
N THR A 358 5.96 -10.33 -24.76
CA THR A 358 4.99 -11.42 -24.63
C THR A 358 3.72 -11.13 -25.44
N GLN A 359 2.68 -11.96 -25.31
CA GLN A 359 1.39 -11.76 -25.98
C GLN A 359 0.84 -10.33 -25.77
N ILE A 360 0.54 -9.64 -26.88
CA ILE A 360 -0.04 -8.31 -26.90
C ILE A 360 -1.49 -8.39 -27.36
N ASP A 361 -2.36 -7.80 -26.56
CA ASP A 361 -3.79 -7.70 -26.85
C ASP A 361 -4.37 -6.42 -26.26
N LEU A 362 -5.64 -6.14 -26.58
CA LEU A 362 -6.40 -5.02 -26.07
C LEU A 362 -6.43 -5.02 -24.54
N ASP A 363 -5.75 -4.03 -23.96
CA ASP A 363 -5.77 -3.74 -22.53
C ASP A 363 -5.41 -2.28 -22.31
N HIS A 364 -5.96 -1.68 -21.25
CA HIS A 364 -5.75 -0.28 -20.91
C HIS A 364 -5.96 0.70 -22.09
N MET A 365 -7.00 0.48 -22.90
CA MET A 365 -7.22 1.20 -24.16
C MET A 365 -7.26 2.74 -24.01
N LYS A 366 -7.71 3.23 -22.84
CA LYS A 366 -7.72 4.67 -22.51
C LYS A 366 -6.32 5.30 -22.43
N LEU A 367 -5.27 4.49 -22.28
CA LEU A 367 -3.88 4.92 -22.08
C LEU A 367 -2.96 4.48 -23.22
N LEU A 368 -3.17 3.29 -23.77
CA LEU A 368 -2.25 2.66 -24.74
C LEU A 368 -2.77 2.67 -26.19
N GLY A 369 -4.02 3.06 -26.41
CA GLY A 369 -4.66 3.05 -27.73
C GLY A 369 -5.78 2.02 -27.85
N ASP A 370 -6.59 2.19 -28.88
CA ASP A 370 -7.82 1.43 -29.17
C ASP A 370 -7.61 0.27 -30.15
N THR A 371 -6.38 0.03 -30.61
CA THR A 371 -6.03 -1.12 -31.47
C THR A 371 -4.82 -1.87 -30.91
N VAL A 372 -4.72 -3.16 -31.25
CA VAL A 372 -3.60 -4.00 -30.79
C VAL A 372 -2.28 -3.48 -31.35
N GLU A 373 -2.27 -2.95 -32.57
CA GLU A 373 -1.09 -2.37 -33.22
C GLU A 373 -0.59 -1.10 -32.50
N LYS A 374 -1.50 -0.23 -32.02
CA LYS A 374 -1.11 0.94 -31.21
C LYS A 374 -0.49 0.51 -29.89
N ILE A 375 -1.11 -0.48 -29.23
CA ILE A 375 -0.59 -1.04 -27.98
C ILE A 375 0.79 -1.68 -28.22
N ALA A 376 0.96 -2.40 -29.33
CA ALA A 376 2.23 -3.00 -29.73
C ALA A 376 3.31 -1.94 -29.98
N ALA A 377 2.95 -0.83 -30.64
CA ALA A 377 3.87 0.28 -30.89
C ALA A 377 4.36 0.93 -29.59
N THR A 378 3.50 1.09 -28.57
CA THR A 378 3.92 1.60 -27.26
C THR A 378 4.77 0.60 -26.49
N LYS A 379 4.43 -0.69 -26.54
CA LYS A 379 5.18 -1.76 -25.85
C LYS A 379 6.56 -1.98 -26.46
N SER A 380 6.70 -1.90 -27.79
CA SER A 380 7.96 -2.10 -28.50
C SER A 380 9.02 -1.05 -28.19
N LYS A 381 8.66 0.10 -27.58
CA LYS A 381 9.61 1.14 -27.14
C LYS A 381 10.53 0.74 -25.98
N ILE A 382 10.39 -0.48 -25.45
CA ILE A 382 11.43 -1.08 -24.58
C ILE A 382 12.64 -1.59 -25.37
N ILE A 383 12.53 -1.76 -26.69
CA ILE A 383 13.64 -2.17 -27.56
C ILE A 383 14.64 -1.01 -27.62
N LYS A 384 15.91 -1.31 -27.33
CA LYS A 384 17.00 -0.34 -27.28
C LYS A 384 18.00 -0.63 -28.40
N ALA A 385 18.56 0.43 -28.98
CA ALA A 385 19.67 0.29 -29.92
C ALA A 385 20.93 -0.26 -29.22
N ALA A 386 21.14 0.12 -27.96
CA ALA A 386 22.16 -0.46 -27.09
C ALA A 386 21.65 -1.76 -26.43
N CYS A 387 21.31 -2.77 -27.25
CA CYS A 387 20.93 -4.11 -26.80
C CYS A 387 22.16 -5.02 -26.79
N GLU A 388 22.53 -5.59 -25.64
CA GLU A 388 23.79 -6.32 -25.47
C GLU A 388 23.81 -7.65 -26.25
N SER A 389 22.69 -8.38 -26.25
CA SER A 389 22.57 -9.61 -27.03
C SER A 389 22.39 -9.35 -28.53
N GLY A 390 22.06 -8.11 -28.91
CA GLY A 390 21.62 -7.78 -30.27
C GLY A 390 20.31 -8.47 -30.68
N VAL A 391 19.57 -9.08 -29.75
CA VAL A 391 18.35 -9.85 -30.01
C VAL A 391 17.14 -9.21 -29.34
N THR A 392 16.01 -9.22 -30.03
CA THR A 392 14.68 -8.94 -29.48
C THR A 392 13.85 -10.22 -29.60
N VAL A 393 13.25 -10.68 -28.51
CA VAL A 393 12.41 -11.89 -28.49
C VAL A 393 10.93 -11.51 -28.45
N VAL A 394 10.10 -12.20 -29.22
CA VAL A 394 8.64 -12.00 -29.25
C VAL A 394 7.91 -13.33 -29.15
N THR A 395 6.87 -13.40 -28.32
CA THR A 395 5.97 -14.56 -28.31
C THR A 395 5.24 -14.66 -29.65
N GLY A 396 5.18 -15.85 -30.26
CA GLY A 396 4.41 -16.08 -31.49
C GLY A 396 2.96 -15.59 -31.37
N GLN A 397 2.54 -14.69 -32.25
CA GLN A 397 1.22 -14.03 -32.19
C GLN A 397 0.82 -13.48 -33.57
N LYS A 398 -0.26 -12.68 -33.64
CA LYS A 398 -0.76 -12.12 -34.90
C LYS A 398 0.34 -11.39 -35.68
N GLN A 399 0.39 -11.64 -36.99
CA GLN A 399 1.41 -11.06 -37.87
C GLN A 399 1.43 -9.53 -37.81
N SER A 400 0.27 -8.85 -37.76
CA SER A 400 0.20 -7.38 -37.68
C SER A 400 0.94 -6.81 -36.45
N VAL A 401 0.94 -7.53 -35.33
CA VAL A 401 1.68 -7.16 -34.13
C VAL A 401 3.18 -7.40 -34.29
N ILE A 402 3.54 -8.55 -34.87
CA ILE A 402 4.93 -8.90 -35.15
C ILE A 402 5.55 -7.86 -36.09
N ASP A 403 4.83 -7.42 -37.13
CA ASP A 403 5.29 -6.42 -38.09
C ASP A 403 5.60 -5.07 -37.41
N VAL A 404 4.74 -4.61 -36.49
CA VAL A 404 4.96 -3.39 -35.71
C VAL A 404 6.22 -3.51 -34.85
N ILE A 405 6.43 -4.67 -34.22
CA ILE A 405 7.62 -4.92 -33.40
C ILE A 405 8.87 -5.04 -34.30
N ALA A 406 8.75 -5.66 -35.48
CA ALA A 406 9.84 -5.82 -36.44
C ALA A 406 10.37 -4.48 -36.95
N VAL A 407 9.48 -3.52 -37.25
CA VAL A 407 9.87 -2.15 -37.61
C VAL A 407 10.71 -1.51 -36.50
N GLN A 408 10.28 -1.65 -35.24
CA GLN A 408 11.03 -1.09 -34.11
C GLN A 408 12.35 -1.84 -33.87
N ALA A 409 12.37 -3.16 -33.99
CA ALA A 409 13.57 -3.99 -33.88
C ALA A 409 14.61 -3.62 -34.94
N GLN A 410 14.18 -3.43 -36.19
CA GLN A 410 15.01 -2.99 -37.30
C GLN A 410 15.56 -1.58 -37.06
N ALA A 411 14.72 -0.64 -36.62
CA ALA A 411 15.14 0.73 -36.31
C ALA A 411 16.19 0.79 -35.19
N CYS A 412 16.16 -0.17 -34.26
CA CYS A 412 17.16 -0.32 -33.20
C CYS A 412 18.32 -1.25 -33.58
N GLY A 413 18.34 -1.85 -34.76
CA GLY A 413 19.40 -2.77 -35.19
C GLY A 413 19.45 -4.10 -34.42
N THR A 414 18.32 -4.55 -33.84
CA THR A 414 18.24 -5.84 -33.15
C THR A 414 17.65 -6.91 -34.05
N ARG A 415 18.20 -8.14 -34.00
CA ARG A 415 17.64 -9.31 -34.66
C ARG A 415 16.37 -9.74 -33.95
N LEU A 416 15.25 -9.70 -34.66
CA LEU A 416 13.97 -10.19 -34.15
C LEU A 416 13.94 -11.73 -34.16
N VAL A 417 13.61 -12.33 -33.03
CA VAL A 417 13.34 -13.76 -32.88
C VAL A 417 11.89 -13.93 -32.41
N VAL A 418 11.08 -14.58 -33.24
CA VAL A 418 9.72 -14.97 -32.87
C VAL A 418 9.78 -16.40 -32.37
N SER A 419 9.32 -16.63 -31.14
CA SER A 419 9.18 -18.00 -30.61
C SER A 419 8.18 -18.79 -31.46
N GLY A 420 8.55 -20.03 -31.78
CA GLY A 420 7.71 -20.96 -32.51
C GLY A 420 6.65 -21.60 -31.62
N GLU A 421 5.93 -22.56 -32.20
CA GLU A 421 4.93 -23.35 -31.48
C GLU A 421 5.59 -24.53 -30.76
N ALA A 422 5.08 -24.83 -29.57
CA ALA A 422 5.47 -26.02 -28.82
C ALA A 422 4.77 -27.24 -29.43
N GLU A 423 5.53 -28.31 -29.66
CA GLU A 423 4.97 -29.60 -30.06
C GLU A 423 4.44 -30.32 -28.81
N SER A 424 3.13 -30.47 -28.67
CA SER A 424 2.53 -31.01 -27.46
C SER A 424 2.82 -32.51 -27.30
N GLU A 425 3.29 -32.90 -26.12
CA GLU A 425 3.50 -34.29 -25.68
C GLU A 425 2.50 -34.68 -24.55
N GLY A 426 1.38 -33.96 -24.49
CA GLY A 426 0.37 -34.08 -23.44
C GLY A 426 0.71 -33.25 -22.19
N PHE A 427 0.29 -33.74 -21.02
CA PHE A 427 0.46 -33.05 -19.74
C PHE A 427 0.60 -34.03 -18.57
N THR A 428 1.15 -33.55 -17.46
CA THR A 428 1.15 -34.24 -16.15
C THR A 428 0.39 -33.37 -15.15
N GLY A 429 -0.77 -33.83 -14.68
CA GLY A 429 -1.64 -33.00 -13.83
C GLY A 429 -2.14 -31.77 -14.60
N ILE A 430 -1.68 -30.58 -14.21
CA ILE A 430 -2.00 -29.30 -14.88
C ILE A 430 -0.82 -28.72 -15.68
N TYR A 431 0.28 -29.47 -15.80
CA TYR A 431 1.55 -29.01 -16.34
C TYR A 431 1.78 -29.59 -17.74
N GLU A 432 2.01 -28.72 -18.73
CA GLU A 432 2.28 -29.14 -20.11
C GLU A 432 3.62 -29.86 -20.26
N ARG A 433 3.63 -30.91 -21.08
CA ARG A 433 4.84 -31.54 -21.63
C ARG A 433 4.92 -31.26 -23.12
N PHE A 434 6.11 -30.91 -23.61
CA PHE A 434 6.28 -30.49 -25.00
C PHE A 434 7.70 -30.64 -25.51
N SER A 435 7.83 -30.66 -26.83
CA SER A 435 9.08 -30.52 -27.56
C SER A 435 9.23 -29.11 -28.12
N TYR A 436 10.44 -28.57 -28.17
CA TYR A 436 10.72 -27.28 -28.82
C TYR A 436 12.16 -27.20 -29.32
N ARG A 437 12.38 -26.78 -30.58
CA ARG A 437 13.73 -26.61 -31.18
C ARG A 437 14.61 -27.87 -31.07
N GLY A 438 14.02 -29.06 -31.16
CA GLY A 438 14.74 -30.34 -30.99
C GLY A 438 15.02 -30.73 -29.54
N MET A 439 14.62 -29.92 -28.55
CA MET A 439 14.64 -30.30 -27.14
C MET A 439 13.37 -31.09 -26.84
N GLU A 440 13.48 -32.41 -26.75
CA GLU A 440 12.34 -33.30 -26.50
C GLU A 440 11.99 -33.41 -25.01
N HIS A 441 10.76 -33.73 -24.64
CA HIS A 441 10.38 -34.01 -23.23
C HIS A 441 10.63 -32.85 -22.26
N LEU A 442 10.38 -31.61 -22.69
CA LEU A 442 10.35 -30.47 -21.78
C LEU A 442 9.09 -30.53 -20.91
N GLN A 443 9.19 -30.08 -19.67
CA GLN A 443 8.06 -29.98 -18.75
C GLN A 443 7.98 -28.58 -18.16
N SER A 444 6.77 -28.01 -18.20
CA SER A 444 6.48 -26.74 -17.53
C SER A 444 6.34 -26.91 -16.02
N GLY A 445 6.93 -26.01 -15.23
CA GLY A 445 6.66 -25.88 -13.79
C GLY A 445 5.42 -25.05 -13.49
N LEU A 446 4.78 -24.44 -14.49
CA LEU A 446 3.59 -23.61 -14.33
C LEU A 446 2.36 -24.28 -14.95
N GLY A 447 1.21 -24.12 -14.30
CA GLY A 447 -0.06 -24.66 -14.79
C GLY A 447 -0.67 -23.84 -15.92
N GLY A 448 -1.40 -24.50 -16.81
CA GLY A 448 -2.19 -23.85 -17.85
C GLY A 448 -1.65 -24.05 -19.27
N ILE A 449 -2.56 -24.13 -20.24
CA ILE A 449 -2.23 -24.47 -21.64
C ILE A 449 -1.31 -23.44 -22.31
N TYR A 450 -1.43 -22.20 -21.87
CA TYR A 450 -0.70 -21.06 -22.40
C TYR A 450 0.75 -20.99 -21.90
N GLN A 451 1.12 -21.81 -20.91
CA GLN A 451 2.47 -21.80 -20.35
C GLN A 451 3.51 -22.44 -21.27
N ALA A 452 3.12 -23.35 -22.17
CA ALA A 452 4.04 -23.88 -23.18
C ALA A 452 4.58 -22.77 -24.10
N ALA A 453 3.72 -21.85 -24.54
CA ALA A 453 4.13 -20.69 -25.34
C ALA A 453 5.00 -19.69 -24.55
N ASN A 454 4.65 -19.44 -23.28
CA ASN A 454 5.48 -18.62 -22.39
C ASN A 454 6.86 -19.27 -22.15
N ALA A 455 6.90 -20.59 -21.98
CA ALA A 455 8.12 -21.36 -21.83
C ALA A 455 8.98 -21.28 -23.10
N CYS A 456 8.40 -21.43 -24.30
CA CYS A 456 9.12 -21.24 -25.56
C CYS A 456 9.75 -19.84 -25.67
N THR A 457 9.04 -18.81 -25.21
CA THR A 457 9.59 -17.45 -25.15
C THR A 457 10.80 -17.37 -24.21
N ALA A 458 10.73 -18.00 -23.03
CA ALA A 458 11.86 -18.05 -22.11
C ALA A 458 13.03 -18.90 -22.61
N ILE A 459 12.76 -19.96 -23.38
CA ILE A 459 13.78 -20.75 -24.07
C ILE A 459 14.53 -19.87 -25.07
N GLU A 460 13.83 -19.04 -25.86
CA GLU A 460 14.50 -18.13 -26.81
C GLU A 460 15.37 -17.08 -26.11
N ILE A 461 15.01 -16.63 -24.90
CA ILE A 461 15.88 -15.80 -24.05
C ILE A 461 17.16 -16.58 -23.70
N ALA A 462 17.01 -17.80 -23.21
CA ALA A 462 18.12 -18.64 -22.77
C ALA A 462 19.06 -19.01 -23.94
N LEU A 463 18.51 -19.33 -25.12
CA LEU A 463 19.28 -19.59 -26.33
C LEU A 463 20.09 -18.37 -26.78
N ALA A 464 19.49 -17.17 -26.76
CA ALA A 464 20.20 -15.94 -27.11
C ALA A 464 21.28 -15.55 -26.09
N LEU A 465 21.22 -16.10 -24.87
CA LEU A 465 22.26 -15.97 -23.84
C LEU A 465 23.23 -17.16 -23.82
N ASN A 466 23.10 -18.12 -24.73
CA ASN A 466 23.91 -19.36 -24.81
C ASN A 466 23.86 -20.19 -23.53
N ILE A 467 22.70 -20.30 -22.89
CA ILE A 467 22.48 -21.17 -21.73
C ILE A 467 22.35 -22.63 -22.19
N ASP A 468 23.08 -23.53 -21.54
CA ASP A 468 23.01 -24.97 -21.82
C ASP A 468 21.58 -25.52 -21.60
N GLU A 469 21.17 -26.43 -22.48
CA GLU A 469 19.86 -27.10 -22.44
C GLU A 469 19.53 -27.74 -21.09
N LYS A 470 20.52 -28.30 -20.39
CA LYS A 470 20.30 -28.91 -19.05
C LYS A 470 19.72 -27.91 -18.04
N TYR A 471 20.16 -26.65 -18.08
CA TYR A 471 19.67 -25.60 -17.19
C TYR A 471 18.32 -25.05 -17.66
N ILE A 472 18.09 -25.04 -18.97
CA ILE A 472 16.78 -24.73 -19.55
C ILE A 472 15.74 -25.73 -19.03
N ARG A 473 16.01 -27.04 -19.15
CA ARG A 473 15.14 -28.12 -18.66
C ARG A 473 14.86 -28.00 -17.17
N GLU A 474 15.92 -27.85 -16.39
CA GLU A 474 15.82 -27.70 -14.93
C GLU A 474 14.98 -26.48 -14.56
N GLY A 475 15.31 -25.31 -15.12
CA GLY A 475 14.61 -24.05 -14.83
C GLY A 475 13.15 -24.06 -15.24
N LEU A 476 12.82 -24.61 -16.42
CA LEU A 476 11.44 -24.75 -16.87
C LEU A 476 10.61 -25.57 -15.88
N SER A 477 11.13 -26.72 -15.43
CA SER A 477 10.42 -27.62 -14.52
C SER A 477 10.26 -27.07 -13.10
N LYS A 478 11.19 -26.20 -12.65
CA LYS A 478 11.22 -25.64 -11.30
C LYS A 478 10.56 -24.28 -11.16
N ALA A 479 10.28 -23.59 -12.26
CA ALA A 479 9.68 -22.27 -12.26
C ALA A 479 8.37 -22.24 -11.46
N LYS A 480 8.18 -21.18 -10.66
CA LYS A 480 6.98 -20.95 -9.87
C LYS A 480 6.44 -19.55 -10.12
N ASN A 481 5.13 -19.44 -10.27
CA ASN A 481 4.45 -18.16 -10.43
C ASN A 481 3.07 -18.25 -9.78
N PRO A 482 2.94 -17.83 -8.51
CA PRO A 482 1.67 -17.95 -7.80
C PRO A 482 0.54 -17.21 -8.52
N ALA A 483 -0.68 -17.68 -8.31
CA ALA A 483 -1.89 -17.19 -8.96
C ALA A 483 -1.93 -17.33 -10.50
N ARG A 484 -1.19 -18.30 -11.07
CA ARG A 484 -1.25 -18.69 -12.49
C ARG A 484 -1.63 -20.16 -12.64
N PHE A 485 -2.92 -20.40 -12.81
CA PHE A 485 -3.54 -21.73 -12.82
C PHE A 485 -2.92 -22.67 -11.77
N GLU A 486 -2.83 -22.16 -10.54
CA GLU A 486 -2.10 -22.79 -9.44
C GLU A 486 -3.03 -23.67 -8.62
N ILE A 487 -2.61 -24.90 -8.33
CA ILE A 487 -3.31 -25.74 -7.34
C ILE A 487 -2.93 -25.25 -5.95
N ILE A 488 -3.92 -24.78 -5.20
CA ILE A 488 -3.76 -24.24 -3.83
C ILE A 488 -4.44 -25.11 -2.76
N GLY A 489 -5.12 -26.19 -3.18
CA GLY A 489 -5.80 -27.13 -2.30
C GLY A 489 -6.10 -28.44 -3.03
N GLU A 490 -6.10 -29.54 -2.28
CA GLU A 490 -6.37 -30.89 -2.77
C GLU A 490 -7.59 -31.47 -2.03
N ASN A 491 -8.53 -32.05 -2.78
CA ASN A 491 -9.79 -32.66 -2.30
C ASN A 491 -10.77 -31.70 -1.59
N PRO A 492 -11.60 -30.94 -2.35
CA PRO A 492 -11.63 -30.86 -3.81
C PRO A 492 -10.40 -30.14 -4.38
N THR A 493 -10.09 -30.35 -5.66
CA THR A 493 -9.01 -29.59 -6.28
C THR A 493 -9.37 -28.10 -6.29
N GLU A 494 -8.60 -27.27 -5.61
CA GLU A 494 -8.74 -25.82 -5.61
C GLU A 494 -7.70 -25.21 -6.56
N ILE A 495 -8.15 -24.55 -7.62
CA ILE A 495 -7.31 -23.84 -8.58
C ILE A 495 -7.50 -22.35 -8.41
N TYR A 496 -6.41 -21.60 -8.36
CA TYR A 496 -6.42 -20.16 -8.42
C TYR A 496 -5.83 -19.65 -9.73
N ASP A 497 -6.51 -18.69 -10.38
CA ASP A 497 -5.95 -17.94 -11.49
C ASP A 497 -6.28 -16.43 -11.42
N GLY A 498 -5.26 -15.59 -11.60
CA GLY A 498 -5.37 -14.14 -11.63
C GLY A 498 -6.00 -13.54 -12.90
N ALA A 499 -6.57 -14.35 -13.80
CA ALA A 499 -7.29 -13.91 -14.98
C ALA A 499 -8.43 -12.96 -14.60
N HIS A 500 -8.44 -11.79 -15.25
CA HIS A 500 -9.38 -10.70 -14.99
C HIS A 500 -9.68 -9.88 -16.26
N ASN A 501 -9.25 -10.38 -17.42
CA ASN A 501 -9.51 -9.82 -18.73
C ASN A 501 -10.03 -10.95 -19.64
N PRO A 502 -10.76 -10.63 -20.74
CA PRO A 502 -11.39 -11.64 -21.58
C PRO A 502 -10.42 -12.70 -22.12
N ASN A 503 -9.20 -12.32 -22.49
CA ASN A 503 -8.22 -13.27 -23.05
C ASN A 503 -7.67 -14.22 -22.01
N GLY A 504 -7.34 -13.73 -20.81
CA GLY A 504 -6.93 -14.57 -19.69
C GLY A 504 -8.05 -15.52 -19.28
N ILE A 505 -9.31 -15.05 -19.25
CA ILE A 505 -10.46 -15.89 -18.91
C ILE A 505 -10.72 -16.95 -19.99
N ARG A 506 -10.57 -16.62 -21.27
CA ARG A 506 -10.65 -17.61 -22.36
C ARG A 506 -9.60 -18.70 -22.21
N ALA A 507 -8.34 -18.30 -21.94
CA ALA A 507 -7.24 -19.24 -21.73
C ALA A 507 -7.46 -20.10 -20.48
N LEU A 508 -8.06 -19.52 -19.44
CA LEU A 508 -8.48 -20.22 -18.22
C LEU A 508 -9.58 -21.25 -18.50
N ALA A 509 -10.65 -20.87 -19.20
CA ALA A 509 -11.73 -21.77 -19.57
C ALA A 509 -11.22 -22.95 -20.42
N ALA A 510 -10.35 -22.68 -21.40
CA ALA A 510 -9.72 -23.72 -22.20
C ALA A 510 -8.80 -24.64 -21.38
N SER A 511 -8.11 -24.11 -20.35
CA SER A 511 -7.34 -24.93 -19.41
C SER A 511 -8.23 -25.83 -18.57
N MET A 512 -9.36 -25.29 -18.08
CA MET A 512 -10.35 -26.08 -17.34
C MET A 512 -10.90 -27.23 -18.19
N GLU A 513 -11.19 -26.98 -19.46
CA GLU A 513 -11.67 -28.03 -20.37
C GLU A 513 -10.59 -29.07 -20.69
N ARG A 514 -9.33 -28.65 -20.85
CA ARG A 514 -8.24 -29.58 -21.15
C ARG A 514 -7.93 -30.52 -19.99
N TYR A 515 -7.82 -29.98 -18.78
CA TYR A 515 -7.35 -30.75 -17.62
C TYR A 515 -8.49 -31.37 -16.81
N PHE A 516 -9.70 -30.81 -16.88
CA PHE A 516 -10.86 -31.23 -16.10
C PHE A 516 -12.18 -31.26 -16.91
N PRO A 517 -12.23 -31.94 -18.07
CA PRO A 517 -13.39 -31.88 -18.99
C PRO A 517 -14.70 -32.37 -18.37
N ASN A 518 -14.60 -33.30 -17.41
CA ASN A 518 -15.75 -33.99 -16.78
C ASN A 518 -15.93 -33.65 -15.29
N ALA A 519 -15.20 -32.65 -14.77
CA ALA A 519 -15.28 -32.31 -13.35
C ALA A 519 -16.56 -31.51 -13.04
N ASP A 520 -17.25 -31.91 -11.98
CA ASP A 520 -18.25 -31.05 -11.33
C ASP A 520 -17.53 -29.84 -10.73
N ARG A 521 -17.69 -28.68 -11.36
CA ARG A 521 -16.93 -27.46 -11.06
C ARG A 521 -17.77 -26.32 -10.52
N THR A 522 -17.24 -25.66 -9.50
CA THR A 522 -17.73 -24.37 -9.01
C THR A 522 -16.69 -23.29 -9.27
N VAL A 523 -17.13 -22.18 -9.87
CA VAL A 523 -16.33 -20.97 -10.05
C VAL A 523 -16.65 -19.99 -8.94
N ILE A 524 -15.64 -19.62 -8.17
CA ILE A 524 -15.67 -18.51 -7.22
C ILE A 524 -15.11 -17.27 -7.93
N PHE A 525 -15.96 -16.27 -8.15
CA PHE A 525 -15.62 -15.11 -8.96
C PHE A 525 -15.74 -13.80 -8.16
N ALA A 526 -14.73 -12.94 -8.27
CA ALA A 526 -14.78 -11.56 -7.80
C ALA A 526 -14.11 -10.63 -8.80
N CYS A 527 -14.65 -9.42 -8.99
CA CYS A 527 -14.07 -8.43 -9.90
C CYS A 527 -14.07 -7.01 -9.30
N MET A 528 -13.35 -6.12 -9.98
CA MET A 528 -13.40 -4.69 -9.68
C MET A 528 -14.59 -4.04 -10.42
N ARG A 529 -15.19 -2.99 -9.86
CA ARG A 529 -16.35 -2.29 -10.45
C ARG A 529 -16.07 -1.68 -11.83
N ASP A 530 -14.81 -1.39 -12.15
CA ASP A 530 -14.40 -0.78 -13.43
C ASP A 530 -14.20 -1.80 -14.57
N LYS A 531 -14.46 -3.09 -14.33
CA LYS A 531 -14.28 -4.16 -15.32
C LYS A 531 -15.63 -4.62 -15.87
N ASP A 532 -15.65 -4.83 -17.19
CA ASP A 532 -16.73 -5.54 -17.86
C ASP A 532 -16.54 -7.06 -17.65
N PHE A 533 -17.29 -7.63 -16.70
CA PHE A 533 -17.13 -9.01 -16.26
C PHE A 533 -18.09 -9.97 -16.95
N MET A 534 -19.20 -9.50 -17.54
CA MET A 534 -20.22 -10.37 -18.14
C MET A 534 -19.66 -11.27 -19.26
N PRO A 535 -18.84 -10.76 -20.21
CA PRO A 535 -18.21 -11.62 -21.20
C PRO A 535 -17.31 -12.70 -20.58
N SER A 536 -16.69 -12.41 -19.43
CA SER A 536 -15.86 -13.38 -18.72
C SER A 536 -16.69 -14.49 -18.10
N LEU A 537 -17.84 -14.16 -17.51
CA LEU A 537 -18.74 -15.17 -16.93
C LEU A 537 -19.29 -16.11 -18.01
N HIS A 538 -19.73 -15.58 -19.16
CA HIS A 538 -20.19 -16.41 -20.27
C HIS A 538 -19.11 -17.32 -20.86
N MET A 539 -17.83 -16.95 -20.78
CA MET A 539 -16.73 -17.83 -21.21
C MET A 539 -16.47 -18.98 -20.22
N LEU A 540 -16.81 -18.79 -18.93
CA LEU A 540 -16.65 -19.79 -17.88
C LEU A 540 -17.89 -20.68 -17.72
N ASP A 541 -19.04 -20.21 -18.19
CA ASP A 541 -20.30 -20.94 -18.18
C ASP A 541 -20.36 -21.92 -19.36
N ASP A 542 -20.26 -23.22 -19.06
CA ASP A 542 -20.43 -24.31 -20.02
C ASP A 542 -21.77 -25.05 -19.83
N GLY A 543 -22.70 -24.47 -19.06
CA GLY A 543 -23.97 -25.07 -18.68
C GLY A 543 -23.92 -26.05 -17.50
N ARG A 544 -22.73 -26.42 -17.02
CA ARG A 544 -22.52 -27.27 -15.83
C ARG A 544 -21.84 -26.51 -14.68
N THR A 545 -21.14 -25.42 -15.00
CA THR A 545 -20.46 -24.56 -14.03
C THR A 545 -21.45 -23.94 -13.04
N LYS A 546 -21.22 -24.17 -11.74
CA LYS A 546 -21.90 -23.43 -10.67
C LYS A 546 -21.11 -22.17 -10.33
N PHE A 547 -21.79 -21.05 -10.09
CA PHE A 547 -21.13 -19.79 -9.72
C PHE A 547 -21.38 -19.42 -8.26
N ILE A 548 -20.31 -19.01 -7.58
CA ILE A 548 -20.36 -18.31 -6.29
C ILE A 548 -19.64 -16.98 -6.44
N PHE A 549 -20.36 -15.89 -6.24
CA PHE A 549 -19.81 -14.54 -6.29
C PHE A 549 -19.32 -14.11 -4.91
N THR A 550 -18.15 -13.47 -4.87
CA THR A 550 -17.59 -12.90 -3.64
C THR A 550 -17.00 -11.52 -3.88
N THR A 551 -16.36 -10.95 -2.86
CA THR A 551 -15.73 -9.63 -2.95
C THR A 551 -14.31 -9.66 -2.41
N VAL A 552 -13.43 -8.90 -3.05
CA VAL A 552 -12.05 -8.71 -2.60
C VAL A 552 -12.06 -7.84 -1.34
N GLN A 553 -11.51 -8.36 -0.26
CA GLN A 553 -11.52 -7.68 1.03
C GLN A 553 -10.61 -6.45 1.03
N ASN A 554 -11.00 -5.43 1.80
CA ASN A 554 -10.22 -4.20 1.99
C ASN A 554 -9.88 -3.43 0.69
N ASN A 555 -10.64 -3.62 -0.38
CA ASN A 555 -10.42 -2.96 -1.66
C ASN A 555 -11.65 -2.13 -2.07
N GLU A 556 -11.55 -0.80 -2.05
CA GLU A 556 -12.66 0.09 -2.42
C GLU A 556 -13.15 -0.09 -3.86
N ARG A 557 -12.30 -0.61 -4.76
CA ARG A 557 -12.66 -0.86 -6.16
C ARG A 557 -13.41 -2.17 -6.35
N ALA A 558 -13.37 -3.08 -5.38
CA ALA A 558 -14.08 -4.34 -5.46
C ALA A 558 -15.59 -4.11 -5.60
N MET A 559 -16.22 -4.87 -6.48
CA MET A 559 -17.67 -4.95 -6.55
C MET A 559 -18.18 -5.76 -5.35
N GLY A 560 -19.32 -5.37 -4.77
CA GLY A 560 -19.90 -6.11 -3.65
C GLY A 560 -20.38 -7.50 -4.09
N ALA A 561 -20.30 -8.51 -3.22
CA ALA A 561 -20.67 -9.89 -3.58
C ALA A 561 -22.14 -10.00 -4.05
N ALA A 562 -23.06 -9.41 -3.28
CA ALA A 562 -24.48 -9.35 -3.64
C ALA A 562 -24.73 -8.51 -4.91
N GLU A 563 -24.04 -7.38 -5.05
CA GLU A 563 -24.12 -6.49 -6.22
C GLU A 563 -23.71 -7.26 -7.50
N LEU A 564 -22.61 -8.01 -7.43
CA LEU A 564 -22.08 -8.82 -8.52
C LEU A 564 -23.01 -9.98 -8.88
N CYS A 565 -23.58 -10.65 -7.88
CA CYS A 565 -24.52 -11.74 -8.08
C CYS A 565 -25.82 -11.29 -8.77
N GLU A 566 -26.40 -10.17 -8.33
CA GLU A 566 -27.61 -9.62 -8.97
C GLU A 566 -27.33 -9.16 -10.41
N ALA A 567 -26.17 -8.54 -10.65
CA ALA A 567 -25.77 -8.13 -11.99
C ALA A 567 -25.52 -9.34 -12.92
N ALA A 568 -24.87 -10.41 -12.42
CA ALA A 568 -24.68 -11.65 -13.16
C ALA A 568 -26.01 -12.32 -13.50
N LYS A 569 -26.94 -12.37 -12.55
CA LYS A 569 -28.30 -12.90 -12.74
C LYS A 569 -29.08 -12.11 -13.79
N ALA A 570 -28.99 -10.79 -13.78
CA ALA A 570 -29.60 -9.95 -14.83
C ALA A 570 -29.01 -10.23 -16.22
N GLY A 571 -27.75 -10.67 -16.29
CA GLY A 571 -27.07 -11.11 -17.50
C GLY A 571 -27.25 -12.60 -17.84
N GLY A 572 -28.15 -13.32 -17.15
CA GLY A 572 -28.47 -14.71 -17.44
C GLY A 572 -27.57 -15.76 -16.77
N ILE A 573 -26.66 -15.35 -15.88
CA ILE A 573 -25.80 -16.25 -15.12
C ILE A 573 -26.36 -16.43 -13.70
N ALA A 574 -26.87 -17.62 -13.40
CA ALA A 574 -27.34 -17.96 -12.07
C ALA A 574 -26.17 -18.29 -11.14
N GLY A 575 -26.28 -17.90 -9.87
CA GLY A 575 -25.29 -18.23 -8.85
C GLY A 575 -25.74 -17.80 -7.46
N GLU A 576 -24.90 -18.10 -6.48
CA GLU A 576 -25.04 -17.62 -5.11
C GLU A 576 -23.97 -16.57 -4.80
N TYR A 577 -24.10 -15.86 -3.68
CA TYR A 577 -23.01 -15.01 -3.18
C TYR A 577 -22.63 -15.34 -1.75
N ARG A 578 -21.39 -15.00 -1.41
CA ARG A 578 -20.82 -15.05 -0.06
C ARG A 578 -19.95 -13.82 0.16
N ASP A 579 -20.01 -13.25 1.36
CA ASP A 579 -19.34 -11.96 1.65
C ASP A 579 -17.81 -12.07 1.72
N ASP A 580 -17.26 -13.27 1.81
CA ASP A 580 -15.83 -13.52 1.88
C ASP A 580 -15.44 -14.83 1.17
N LEU A 581 -14.16 -14.93 0.80
CA LEU A 581 -13.64 -16.06 0.04
C LEU A 581 -13.72 -17.37 0.83
N LYS A 582 -13.51 -17.34 2.15
CA LYS A 582 -13.51 -18.54 2.98
C LYS A 582 -14.89 -19.17 3.04
N SER A 583 -15.94 -18.36 3.21
CA SER A 583 -17.31 -18.85 3.17
C SER A 583 -17.76 -19.28 1.76
N ALA A 584 -17.21 -18.69 0.71
CA ALA A 584 -17.40 -19.14 -0.68
C ALA A 584 -16.79 -20.53 -0.92
N ILE A 585 -15.55 -20.76 -0.49
CA ILE A 585 -14.86 -22.06 -0.61
C ILE A 585 -15.63 -23.15 0.15
N ALA A 586 -15.98 -22.89 1.42
CA ALA A 586 -16.74 -23.85 2.23
C ALA A 586 -18.12 -24.21 1.66
N ALA A 587 -18.72 -23.33 0.85
CA ALA A 587 -19.96 -23.63 0.13
C ALA A 587 -19.70 -24.48 -1.12
N ALA A 588 -18.63 -24.19 -1.85
CA ALA A 588 -18.23 -24.93 -3.05
C ALA A 588 -17.78 -26.37 -2.77
N GLU A 589 -17.07 -26.59 -1.64
CA GLU A 589 -16.55 -27.90 -1.21
C GLU A 589 -17.63 -28.97 -1.05
N LYS A 590 -18.86 -28.58 -0.73
CA LYS A 590 -19.95 -29.54 -0.48
C LYS A 590 -20.44 -30.24 -1.74
N ASN A 591 -20.22 -29.66 -2.91
CA ASN A 591 -20.98 -30.00 -4.12
C ASN A 591 -20.13 -30.05 -5.40
N SER A 592 -18.79 -30.02 -5.27
CA SER A 592 -17.88 -29.90 -6.41
C SER A 592 -16.62 -30.72 -6.18
N SER A 593 -16.14 -31.35 -7.25
CA SER A 593 -14.82 -31.99 -7.29
C SER A 593 -13.69 -30.99 -7.60
N LEU A 594 -14.06 -29.83 -8.19
CA LEU A 594 -13.15 -28.78 -8.62
C LEU A 594 -13.69 -27.40 -8.23
N ILE A 595 -12.83 -26.57 -7.64
CA ILE A 595 -13.11 -25.19 -7.28
C ILE A 595 -12.14 -24.31 -8.07
N LEU A 596 -12.65 -23.42 -8.91
CA LEU A 596 -11.85 -22.41 -9.61
C LEU A 596 -12.06 -21.04 -8.98
N ILE A 597 -11.00 -20.40 -8.50
CA ILE A 597 -11.02 -19.06 -7.93
C ILE A 597 -10.37 -18.09 -8.92
N CYS A 598 -11.13 -17.10 -9.42
CA CYS A 598 -10.62 -16.17 -10.42
C CYS A 598 -11.35 -14.80 -10.43
N GLY A 599 -11.00 -13.96 -11.41
CA GLY A 599 -11.63 -12.65 -11.66
C GLY A 599 -10.83 -11.45 -11.14
N SER A 600 -9.90 -11.68 -10.21
CA SER A 600 -8.98 -10.65 -9.74
C SER A 600 -7.71 -11.25 -9.14
N LEU A 601 -6.54 -10.65 -9.40
CA LEU A 601 -5.30 -11.00 -8.69
C LEU A 601 -5.36 -10.68 -7.19
N TYR A 602 -6.16 -9.67 -6.79
CA TYR A 602 -6.22 -9.23 -5.40
C TYR A 602 -7.00 -10.18 -4.49
N LEU A 603 -7.78 -11.11 -5.05
CA LEU A 603 -8.51 -12.11 -4.29
C LEU A 603 -7.55 -13.17 -3.69
N TYR A 604 -6.34 -13.31 -4.22
CA TYR A 604 -5.38 -14.35 -3.84
C TYR A 604 -5.00 -14.25 -2.37
N LYS A 605 -4.81 -13.02 -1.91
CA LYS A 605 -4.50 -12.73 -0.52
C LYS A 605 -5.63 -13.11 0.43
N ASP A 606 -6.89 -13.10 0.00
CA ASP A 606 -8.01 -13.41 0.89
C ASP A 606 -8.07 -14.92 1.23
N ARG A 607 -7.24 -15.74 0.58
CA ARG A 607 -7.09 -17.18 0.86
C ARG A 607 -6.12 -17.50 2.00
N PHE A 608 -5.19 -16.59 2.33
CA PHE A 608 -4.07 -16.80 3.26
C PHE A 608 -4.09 -15.73 4.37
#